data_AF-A0A927Z0T6-F1
#
_entry.id   AF-A0A927Z0T6-F1
#
_cell.length_a   1.000
_cell.length_b   1.000
_cell.length_c   1.000
_cell.angle_alpha   90.00
_cell.angle_beta   90.00
_cell.angle_gamma   90.00
#
_symmetry.space_group_name_H-M   'P 1'
#
loop_
_entity.id
_entity.type
_entity.pdbx_description
1 polymer ?
#
loop_
_entity_poly.entity_id
_entity_poly.type
_entity_poly.pdbx_seq_one_letter_code
_entity_poly.pdbx_strand_id
1 'polypeptide(L)'
;MKRRGNKLAKIMGVCVSMTLALAVAFAINTSSSANASPSETQATVYEETGSGGIFSFFKRVSVKKCAIVLSETSFEWTGEECKPVPTVNYKGTELQYGVDYIVNYKNNIDAGQGTVEVKGKGDYRGTAKVKFNINGINIANACTAEVNDGIVRVYKDGTLLPENNYSVVDYKQETLVGSIEGPNGELNTYDVTYTYVITGKGQYSGSITLKETKREMRYENHQF
;
A
#
# COMPACT_ATOMS: atom_id res chain seq x y z
N MET A 1 -52.30 -10.32 -71.13
CA MET A 1 -51.42 -9.22 -71.60
C MET A 1 -49.95 -9.63 -71.48
N LYS A 2 -49.03 -8.90 -72.14
CA LYS A 2 -47.54 -8.99 -72.18
C LYS A 2 -46.88 -9.84 -71.07
N ARG A 3 -46.11 -10.90 -71.37
CA ARG A 3 -44.76 -11.02 -72.01
C ARG A 3 -43.56 -10.83 -71.04
N ARG A 4 -42.77 -11.91 -70.90
CA ARG A 4 -41.28 -12.03 -70.85
C ARG A 4 -40.49 -11.28 -69.76
N GLY A 5 -39.47 -11.94 -69.19
CA GLY A 5 -38.36 -11.20 -68.57
C GLY A 5 -37.30 -11.95 -67.76
N ASN A 6 -36.74 -13.08 -68.23
CA ASN A 6 -35.50 -13.60 -67.63
C ASN A 6 -34.32 -12.63 -67.88
N LYS A 7 -33.53 -12.35 -66.83
CA LYS A 7 -32.06 -12.15 -66.88
C LYS A 7 -31.51 -12.38 -65.45
N LEU A 8 -30.90 -13.53 -65.19
CA LEU A 8 -29.43 -13.76 -65.27
C LEU A 8 -28.69 -12.96 -64.19
N ALA A 9 -28.44 -13.57 -63.03
CA ALA A 9 -27.17 -14.24 -62.67
C ALA A 9 -26.26 -13.29 -61.86
N LYS A 10 -25.27 -13.71 -61.06
CA LYS A 10 -24.47 -14.96 -61.08
C LYS A 10 -23.65 -15.10 -59.76
N ILE A 11 -23.51 -16.31 -59.18
CA ILE A 11 -22.29 -16.83 -58.45
C ILE A 11 -21.89 -16.12 -57.12
N MET A 12 -21.34 -16.71 -56.03
CA MET A 12 -20.98 -18.06 -55.48
C MET A 12 -20.82 -17.85 -53.95
N GLY A 13 -20.91 -18.82 -53.02
CA GLY A 13 -21.26 -20.25 -53.07
C GLY A 13 -21.00 -20.94 -51.71
N VAL A 14 -21.50 -22.20 -51.53
CA VAL A 14 -21.01 -23.26 -50.59
C VAL A 14 -21.12 -22.94 -49.07
N CYS A 15 -22.09 -23.45 -48.28
CA CYS A 15 -22.36 -24.85 -47.86
C CYS A 15 -21.20 -25.46 -47.02
N VAL A 16 -21.37 -25.98 -45.80
CA VAL A 16 -21.84 -27.36 -45.49
C VAL A 16 -22.11 -27.49 -43.97
N SER A 17 -23.12 -28.32 -43.66
CA SER A 17 -23.62 -28.95 -42.43
C SER A 17 -22.56 -29.56 -41.44
N MET A 18 -22.84 -30.16 -40.27
CA MET A 18 -23.98 -31.04 -39.86
C MET A 18 -24.06 -31.25 -38.30
N THR A 19 -24.82 -32.25 -37.84
CA THR A 19 -25.52 -32.32 -36.53
C THR A 19 -25.16 -33.52 -35.63
N LEU A 20 -25.38 -33.37 -34.30
CA LEU A 20 -25.90 -34.36 -33.31
C LEU A 20 -25.07 -35.60 -32.84
N ALA A 21 -25.00 -35.84 -31.52
CA ALA A 21 -24.98 -37.18 -30.85
C ALA A 21 -25.21 -37.10 -29.32
N LEU A 22 -25.50 -38.25 -28.64
CA LEU A 22 -26.01 -38.38 -27.26
C LEU A 22 -25.11 -39.21 -26.30
N ALA A 23 -25.00 -38.75 -25.05
CA ALA A 23 -25.16 -39.45 -23.74
C ALA A 23 -24.38 -40.74 -23.29
N VAL A 24 -24.34 -40.87 -21.94
CA VAL A 24 -24.21 -42.07 -21.06
C VAL A 24 -22.83 -42.47 -20.50
N ALA A 25 -22.72 -42.50 -19.16
CA ALA A 25 -21.99 -43.52 -18.40
C ALA A 25 -22.50 -43.62 -16.93
N PHE A 26 -22.70 -44.85 -16.44
CA PHE A 26 -23.04 -45.22 -15.05
C PHE A 26 -22.28 -46.52 -14.73
N ALA A 27 -21.49 -46.58 -13.64
CA ALA A 27 -21.32 -47.77 -12.77
C ALA A 27 -20.12 -47.71 -11.77
N ILE A 28 -20.45 -47.82 -10.47
CA ILE A 28 -19.91 -48.77 -9.46
C ILE A 28 -18.38 -48.98 -9.29
N ASN A 29 -17.82 -48.31 -8.28
CA ASN A 29 -17.14 -48.79 -7.04
C ASN A 29 -16.26 -50.08 -6.95
N THR A 30 -15.42 -50.09 -5.89
CA THR A 30 -14.43 -51.07 -5.38
C THR A 30 -13.04 -50.99 -6.06
N SER A 31 -11.90 -50.85 -5.37
CA SER A 31 -11.58 -50.60 -3.95
C SER A 31 -10.16 -49.97 -3.85
N SER A 32 -9.53 -49.56 -2.73
CA SER A 32 -9.80 -49.70 -1.28
C SER A 32 -9.07 -48.60 -0.46
N SER A 33 -9.09 -48.73 0.89
CA SER A 33 -8.14 -48.16 1.87
C SER A 33 -8.01 -46.64 2.09
N ALA A 34 -8.83 -46.15 3.03
CA ALA A 34 -8.44 -45.33 4.20
C ALA A 34 -8.13 -43.80 4.06
N ASN A 35 -9.18 -43.01 4.30
CA ASN A 35 -9.34 -42.10 5.45
C ASN A 35 -8.55 -40.76 5.54
N ALA A 36 -9.22 -39.64 5.20
CA ALA A 36 -8.93 -38.29 5.72
C ALA A 36 -10.21 -37.40 5.73
N SER A 37 -10.26 -36.42 6.65
CA SER A 37 -11.40 -35.52 6.91
C SER A 37 -11.59 -34.40 5.84
N PRO A 38 -12.74 -33.67 5.81
CA PRO A 38 -13.20 -33.00 4.60
C PRO A 38 -12.79 -31.51 4.43
N SER A 39 -13.07 -31.05 3.20
CA SER A 39 -13.32 -29.67 2.74
C SER A 39 -12.15 -28.67 2.66
N GLU A 40 -11.43 -28.71 1.54
CA GLU A 40 -11.30 -27.53 0.69
C GLU A 40 -11.91 -27.83 -0.68
N THR A 41 -12.99 -27.13 -1.04
CA THR A 41 -13.66 -27.30 -2.34
C THR A 41 -12.86 -26.61 -3.44
N GLN A 42 -11.85 -27.29 -3.98
CA GLN A 42 -11.15 -26.80 -5.17
C GLN A 42 -12.06 -26.94 -6.39
N ALA A 43 -12.38 -25.82 -7.04
CA ALA A 43 -13.10 -25.81 -8.30
C ALA A 43 -12.21 -26.35 -9.42
N THR A 44 -12.32 -27.65 -9.72
CA THR A 44 -11.66 -28.27 -10.87
C THR A 44 -12.27 -27.73 -12.15
N VAL A 45 -11.55 -26.84 -12.83
CA VAL A 45 -11.87 -26.44 -14.21
C VAL A 45 -11.50 -27.60 -15.12
N TYR A 46 -12.49 -28.18 -15.81
CA TYR A 46 -12.26 -29.21 -16.81
C TYR A 46 -11.63 -28.58 -18.07
N GLU A 47 -10.45 -29.04 -18.48
CA GLU A 47 -9.96 -28.81 -19.84
C GLU A 47 -10.47 -29.97 -20.73
N GLU A 48 -11.49 -29.71 -21.55
CA GLU A 48 -11.90 -30.67 -22.58
C GLU A 48 -10.85 -30.69 -23.71
N THR A 49 -10.04 -31.77 -23.76
CA THR A 49 -9.12 -32.03 -24.87
C THR A 49 -9.85 -32.61 -26.09
N GLY A 50 -10.79 -31.84 -26.63
CA GLY A 50 -11.45 -32.11 -27.91
C GLY A 50 -10.49 -31.90 -29.08
N SER A 51 -10.13 -32.99 -29.76
CA SER A 51 -9.27 -32.97 -30.95
C SER A 51 -9.89 -32.20 -32.14
N GLY A 52 -9.05 -31.54 -32.94
CA GLY A 52 -9.41 -31.22 -34.34
C GLY A 52 -9.71 -29.76 -34.68
N GLY A 53 -8.97 -28.80 -34.13
CA GLY A 53 -9.02 -27.41 -34.58
C GLY A 53 -7.74 -26.65 -34.26
N ILE A 54 -7.36 -25.70 -35.12
CA ILE A 54 -6.30 -24.73 -34.80
C ILE A 54 -6.76 -23.82 -33.66
N PHE A 55 -6.58 -24.29 -32.43
CA PHE A 55 -6.54 -23.43 -31.26
C PHE A 55 -5.33 -22.51 -31.41
N SER A 56 -5.59 -21.39 -32.07
CA SER A 56 -4.84 -20.15 -31.90
C SER A 56 -4.50 -20.02 -30.42
N PHE A 57 -3.20 -20.08 -30.10
CA PHE A 57 -2.68 -19.54 -28.86
C PHE A 57 -3.00 -18.03 -28.90
N PHE A 58 -4.22 -17.66 -28.51
CA PHE A 58 -4.61 -16.28 -28.26
C PHE A 58 -3.73 -15.78 -27.11
N LYS A 59 -2.58 -15.24 -27.50
CA LYS A 59 -1.50 -14.83 -26.61
C LYS A 59 -1.96 -13.56 -25.90
N ARG A 60 -2.77 -13.76 -24.86
CA ARG A 60 -3.36 -12.73 -23.98
C ARG A 60 -2.41 -11.56 -23.78
N VAL A 61 -2.91 -10.34 -23.87
CA VAL A 61 -2.08 -9.13 -23.75
C VAL A 61 -1.53 -9.07 -22.32
N SER A 62 -0.22 -8.88 -22.18
CA SER A 62 0.37 -8.70 -20.85
C SER A 62 0.02 -7.30 -20.34
N VAL A 63 -0.53 -7.19 -19.13
CA VAL A 63 -0.83 -5.89 -18.49
C VAL A 63 0.42 -5.02 -18.33
N LYS A 64 1.62 -5.63 -18.27
CA LYS A 64 2.90 -4.89 -18.32
C LYS A 64 3.17 -4.15 -19.65
N LYS A 65 2.33 -4.33 -20.68
CA LYS A 65 2.36 -3.59 -21.95
C LYS A 65 1.25 -2.53 -22.03
N CYS A 66 0.40 -2.41 -21.01
CA CYS A 66 -0.60 -1.36 -20.91
C CYS A 66 0.05 -0.13 -20.26
N ALA A 67 -0.37 1.06 -20.69
CA ALA A 67 -0.09 2.29 -19.95
C ALA A 67 -1.03 2.33 -18.74
N ILE A 68 -0.48 2.56 -17.55
CA ILE A 68 -1.25 2.65 -16.31
C ILE A 68 -0.90 3.99 -15.67
N VAL A 69 -1.92 4.82 -15.46
CA VAL A 69 -1.81 6.15 -14.85
C VAL A 69 -2.69 6.16 -13.61
N LEU A 70 -2.20 6.69 -12.50
CA LEU A 70 -3.02 6.93 -11.31
C LEU A 70 -3.59 8.35 -11.38
N SER A 71 -4.81 8.53 -10.88
CA SER A 71 -5.43 9.85 -10.67
C SER A 71 -4.52 10.78 -9.86
N GLU A 72 -4.00 10.27 -8.74
CA GLU A 72 -3.03 10.94 -7.87
C GLU A 72 -1.97 9.93 -7.40
N THR A 73 -0.76 10.42 -7.11
CA THR A 73 0.40 9.60 -6.71
C THR A 73 0.92 9.92 -5.30
N SER A 74 0.33 10.90 -4.63
CA SER A 74 0.74 11.40 -3.32
C SER A 74 -0.48 11.84 -2.52
N PHE A 75 -0.67 11.25 -1.34
CA PHE A 75 -1.77 11.52 -0.41
C PHE A 75 -1.24 11.97 0.95
N GLU A 76 -2.07 12.55 1.81
CA GLU A 76 -1.75 12.69 3.23
C GLU A 76 -2.38 11.53 4.02
N TRP A 77 -1.75 11.13 5.13
CA TRP A 77 -2.27 10.09 6.00
C TRP A 77 -3.57 10.52 6.68
N THR A 78 -4.66 9.76 6.50
CA THR A 78 -5.97 10.01 7.13
C THR A 78 -6.35 8.94 8.17
N GLY A 79 -5.61 7.83 8.24
CA GLY A 79 -6.00 6.62 8.97
C GLY A 79 -6.96 5.69 8.20
N GLU A 80 -7.40 6.07 6.99
CA GLU A 80 -8.26 5.27 6.13
C GLU A 80 -7.52 4.70 4.91
N GLU A 81 -8.18 3.83 4.14
CA GLU A 81 -7.61 3.24 2.93
C GLU A 81 -7.52 4.21 1.75
N CYS A 82 -6.32 4.72 1.45
CA CYS A 82 -6.03 5.45 0.22
C CYS A 82 -6.15 4.52 -1.00
N LYS A 83 -7.16 4.75 -1.86
CA LYS A 83 -7.42 3.96 -3.07
C LYS A 83 -7.34 4.81 -4.34
N PRO A 84 -6.12 5.19 -4.80
CA PRO A 84 -5.96 5.85 -6.10
C PRO A 84 -6.56 5.00 -7.22
N VAL A 85 -7.39 5.60 -8.06
CA VAL A 85 -8.01 4.92 -9.21
C VAL A 85 -7.01 4.84 -10.37
N PRO A 86 -6.69 3.64 -10.89
CA PRO A 86 -5.83 3.48 -12.05
C PRO A 86 -6.64 3.53 -13.36
N THR A 87 -6.25 4.41 -14.28
CA THR A 87 -6.66 4.36 -15.69
C THR A 87 -5.72 3.43 -16.44
N VAL A 88 -6.25 2.39 -17.09
CA VAL A 88 -5.47 1.37 -17.81
C VAL A 88 -5.77 1.43 -19.30
N ASN A 89 -4.75 1.69 -20.12
CA ASN A 89 -4.88 1.84 -21.57
C ASN A 89 -4.01 0.84 -22.34
N TYR A 90 -4.54 0.25 -23.41
CA TYR A 90 -3.79 -0.58 -24.36
C TYR A 90 -4.01 -0.10 -25.79
N LYS A 91 -2.96 0.39 -26.45
CA LYS A 91 -2.99 0.85 -27.86
C LYS A 91 -4.09 1.88 -28.18
N GLY A 92 -4.46 2.73 -27.21
CA GLY A 92 -5.52 3.73 -27.37
C GLY A 92 -6.94 3.24 -27.04
N THR A 93 -7.09 2.00 -26.56
CA THR A 93 -8.32 1.50 -25.95
C THR A 93 -8.18 1.52 -24.43
N GLU A 94 -9.08 2.22 -23.75
CA GLU A 94 -9.19 2.14 -22.28
C GLU A 94 -9.83 0.81 -21.90
N LEU A 95 -9.26 0.15 -20.89
CA LEU A 95 -9.72 -1.16 -20.42
C LEU A 95 -10.79 -0.99 -19.34
N GLN A 96 -11.73 -1.93 -19.26
CA GLN A 96 -12.82 -1.88 -18.29
C GLN A 96 -12.48 -2.65 -17.00
N TYR A 97 -12.58 -1.96 -15.87
CA TYR A 97 -12.46 -2.58 -14.54
C TYR A 97 -13.52 -3.69 -14.34
N GLY A 98 -13.11 -4.81 -13.74
CA GLY A 98 -13.96 -5.98 -13.51
C GLY A 98 -14.11 -6.89 -14.73
N VAL A 99 -13.86 -6.41 -15.95
CA VAL A 99 -13.93 -7.17 -17.21
C VAL A 99 -12.53 -7.54 -17.69
N ASP A 100 -11.71 -6.53 -18.01
CA ASP A 100 -10.37 -6.66 -18.57
C ASP A 100 -9.26 -6.73 -17.51
N TYR A 101 -9.51 -6.16 -16.34
CA TYR A 101 -8.58 -6.22 -15.21
C TYR A 101 -9.31 -6.10 -13.88
N ILE A 102 -8.61 -6.47 -12.81
CA ILE A 102 -8.97 -6.19 -11.42
C ILE A 102 -7.83 -5.44 -10.74
N VAL A 103 -8.14 -4.74 -9.66
CA VAL A 103 -7.20 -3.91 -8.90
C VAL A 103 -7.21 -4.36 -7.43
N ASN A 104 -6.02 -4.61 -6.90
CA ASN A 104 -5.79 -4.83 -5.47
C ASN A 104 -4.85 -3.74 -4.93
N TYR A 105 -4.94 -3.45 -3.64
CA TYR A 105 -4.08 -2.48 -2.96
C TYR A 105 -3.25 -3.15 -1.87
N LYS A 106 -2.08 -2.59 -1.57
CA LYS A 106 -1.17 -3.01 -0.49
C LYS A 106 -0.52 -1.78 0.13
N ASN A 107 -0.29 -1.84 1.45
CA ASN A 107 0.33 -0.76 2.24
C ASN A 107 -0.37 0.60 1.99
N ASN A 108 -1.70 0.58 1.96
CA ASN A 108 -2.55 1.68 1.49
C ASN A 108 -3.30 2.40 2.62
N ILE A 109 -2.84 2.24 3.87
CA ILE A 109 -3.37 2.94 5.05
C ILE A 109 -2.24 3.74 5.69
N ASP A 110 -1.15 3.06 6.05
CA ASP A 110 -0.02 3.67 6.74
C ASP A 110 0.81 4.60 5.85
N ALA A 111 1.39 5.64 6.45
CA ALA A 111 2.34 6.51 5.80
C ALA A 111 3.56 5.74 5.26
N GLY A 112 4.02 6.13 4.07
CA GLY A 112 5.06 5.45 3.31
C GLY A 112 4.60 5.11 1.90
N GLN A 113 5.09 3.98 1.37
CA GLN A 113 4.90 3.61 -0.03
C GLN A 113 3.82 2.55 -0.24
N GLY A 114 2.66 3.01 -0.68
CA GLY A 114 1.56 2.16 -1.14
C GLY A 114 1.80 1.55 -2.52
N THR A 115 1.10 0.47 -2.82
CA THR A 115 1.17 -0.21 -4.12
C THR A 115 -0.21 -0.61 -4.64
N VAL A 116 -0.50 -0.21 -5.88
CA VAL A 116 -1.63 -0.66 -6.69
C VAL A 116 -1.17 -1.86 -7.53
N GLU A 117 -1.82 -3.01 -7.39
CA GLU A 117 -1.58 -4.21 -8.20
C GLU A 117 -2.72 -4.40 -9.21
N VAL A 118 -2.43 -4.12 -10.49
CA VAL A 118 -3.37 -4.30 -11.61
C VAL A 118 -3.17 -5.68 -12.22
N LYS A 119 -4.16 -6.55 -12.14
CA LYS A 119 -4.11 -7.94 -12.65
C LYS A 119 -5.06 -8.13 -13.83
N GLY A 120 -4.55 -8.63 -14.95
CA GLY A 120 -5.32 -8.86 -16.18
C GLY A 120 -6.34 -10.00 -16.05
N LYS A 121 -7.51 -9.77 -16.67
CA LYS A 121 -8.66 -10.67 -16.80
C LYS A 121 -9.07 -10.70 -18.29
N GLY A 122 -9.94 -11.63 -18.69
CA GLY A 122 -10.36 -11.76 -20.10
C GLY A 122 -9.18 -11.92 -21.05
N ASP A 123 -9.09 -11.06 -22.07
CA ASP A 123 -7.99 -11.07 -23.05
C ASP A 123 -6.64 -10.59 -22.49
N TYR A 124 -6.60 -10.08 -21.26
CA TYR A 124 -5.39 -9.57 -20.60
C TYR A 124 -4.88 -10.56 -19.55
N ARG A 125 -3.56 -10.60 -19.32
CA ARG A 125 -2.92 -11.49 -18.33
C ARG A 125 -1.77 -10.83 -17.57
N GLY A 126 -1.38 -11.47 -16.47
CA GLY A 126 -0.27 -11.06 -15.62
C GLY A 126 -0.62 -9.86 -14.75
N THR A 127 0.37 -9.38 -14.00
CA THR A 127 0.22 -8.29 -13.02
C THR A 127 1.23 -7.20 -13.30
N ALA A 128 0.77 -5.95 -13.27
CA ALA A 128 1.59 -4.75 -13.16
C ALA A 128 1.44 -4.15 -11.76
N LYS A 129 2.47 -3.46 -11.28
CA LYS A 129 2.46 -2.78 -9.99
C LYS A 129 2.81 -1.31 -10.19
N VAL A 130 2.01 -0.42 -9.62
CA VAL A 130 2.26 1.02 -9.61
C VAL A 130 2.34 1.48 -8.15
N LYS A 131 3.31 2.32 -7.85
CA LYS A 131 3.57 2.81 -6.49
C LYS A 131 2.95 4.20 -6.31
N PHE A 132 2.52 4.51 -5.10
CA PHE A 132 2.08 5.83 -4.67
C PHE A 132 2.62 6.10 -3.27
N ASN A 133 2.59 7.37 -2.84
CA ASN A 133 3.08 7.80 -1.54
C ASN A 133 1.91 8.22 -0.64
N ILE A 134 1.99 7.87 0.64
CA ILE A 134 1.14 8.40 1.71
C ILE A 134 2.09 9.18 2.64
N ASN A 135 1.92 10.49 2.72
CA ASN A 135 2.77 11.37 3.52
C ASN A 135 2.31 11.33 4.98
N GLY A 136 3.26 11.08 5.90
CA GLY A 136 3.00 11.14 7.33
C GLY A 136 2.80 12.58 7.81
N ILE A 137 1.83 12.80 8.70
CA ILE A 137 1.47 14.16 9.16
C ILE A 137 2.61 14.74 9.99
N ASN A 138 2.95 16.02 9.78
CA ASN A 138 3.95 16.70 10.59
C ASN A 138 3.49 16.76 12.05
N ILE A 139 4.27 16.15 12.95
CA ILE A 139 4.00 16.06 14.38
C ILE A 139 3.85 17.43 15.03
N ALA A 140 4.58 18.46 14.56
CA ALA A 140 4.47 19.83 15.06
C ALA A 140 3.17 20.54 14.68
N ASN A 141 2.48 20.06 13.63
CA ASN A 141 1.20 20.63 13.19
C ASN A 141 0.02 19.88 13.79
N ALA A 142 0.17 18.58 14.06
CA ALA A 142 -0.92 17.71 14.49
C ALA A 142 -0.98 17.43 15.99
N CYS A 143 0.16 17.50 16.68
CA CYS A 143 0.32 17.10 18.07
C CYS A 143 0.78 18.28 18.94
N THR A 144 0.53 18.15 20.23
CA THR A 144 1.13 18.98 21.28
C THR A 144 2.13 18.14 22.06
N ALA A 145 3.10 18.79 22.71
CA ALA A 145 4.03 18.09 23.59
C ALA A 145 4.39 18.97 24.78
N GLU A 146 4.70 18.33 25.91
CA GLU A 146 5.12 18.96 27.15
C GLU A 146 6.37 18.25 27.71
N VAL A 147 7.13 18.95 28.54
CA VAL A 147 8.17 18.37 29.38
C VAL A 147 7.87 18.77 30.82
N ASN A 148 7.89 17.79 31.72
CA ASN A 148 7.75 18.00 33.15
C ASN A 148 8.81 17.18 33.88
N ASP A 149 9.79 17.84 34.51
CA ASP A 149 10.91 17.23 35.22
C ASP A 149 11.67 16.20 34.36
N GLY A 150 12.07 16.62 33.16
CA GLY A 150 12.72 15.78 32.16
C GLY A 150 11.86 14.70 31.49
N ILE A 151 10.61 14.47 31.94
CA ILE A 151 9.69 13.52 31.31
C ILE A 151 8.94 14.21 30.18
N VAL A 152 9.17 13.74 28.95
CA VAL A 152 8.48 14.23 27.74
C VAL A 152 7.18 13.46 27.51
N ARG A 153 6.08 14.17 27.29
CA ARG A 153 4.79 13.59 26.83
C ARG A 153 4.32 14.27 25.56
N VAL A 154 3.76 13.48 24.64
CA VAL A 154 3.24 13.94 23.35
C VAL A 154 1.77 13.55 23.26
N TYR A 155 0.91 14.46 22.80
CA TYR A 155 -0.53 14.27 22.74
C TYR A 155 -1.08 14.59 21.35
N LYS A 156 -1.96 13.74 20.84
CA LYS A 156 -2.82 14.02 19.68
C LYS A 156 -4.24 14.26 20.17
N ASP A 157 -4.77 15.45 19.95
CA ASP A 157 -6.14 15.84 20.31
C ASP A 157 -6.51 15.53 21.77
N GLY A 158 -5.56 15.79 22.69
CA GLY A 158 -5.69 15.53 24.13
C GLY A 158 -5.39 14.08 24.56
N THR A 159 -5.24 13.14 23.63
CA THR A 159 -4.91 11.73 23.92
C THR A 159 -3.40 11.52 23.87
N LEU A 160 -2.82 10.82 24.85
CA LEU A 160 -1.38 10.51 24.87
C LEU A 160 -1.00 9.67 23.64
N LEU A 161 -0.04 10.14 22.87
CA LEU A 161 0.46 9.46 21.68
C LEU A 161 1.39 8.31 22.09
N PRO A 162 1.22 7.09 21.56
CA PRO A 162 2.13 5.97 21.83
C PRO A 162 3.58 6.26 21.44
N GLU A 163 4.54 5.85 22.27
CA GLU A 163 5.98 6.15 22.12
C GLU A 163 6.60 5.62 20.82
N ASN A 164 6.03 4.55 20.23
CA ASN A 164 6.49 4.03 18.93
C ASN A 164 6.25 5.01 17.75
N ASN A 165 5.39 6.00 17.92
CA ASN A 165 5.12 7.06 16.94
C ASN A 165 6.12 8.23 17.01
N TYR A 166 7.10 8.21 17.92
CA TYR A 166 8.14 9.24 17.98
C TYR A 166 9.50 8.73 18.50
N SER A 167 10.48 9.62 18.59
CA SER A 167 11.68 9.48 19.42
C SER A 167 12.01 10.82 20.04
N VAL A 168 12.54 10.79 21.25
CA VAL A 168 13.13 11.95 21.91
C VAL A 168 14.65 11.82 21.85
N VAL A 169 15.33 12.92 21.53
CA VAL A 169 16.77 13.09 21.75
C VAL A 169 16.94 14.34 22.60
N ASP A 170 17.58 14.20 23.75
CA ASP A 170 17.86 15.29 24.68
C ASP A 170 19.34 15.69 24.68
N TYR A 171 19.60 16.95 25.01
CA TYR A 171 20.94 17.47 25.29
C TYR A 171 20.85 18.65 26.25
N LYS A 172 21.92 18.87 27.03
CA LYS A 172 22.02 19.97 27.99
C LYS A 172 23.05 21.02 27.55
N GLN A 173 22.76 22.27 27.87
CA GLN A 173 23.71 23.39 27.82
C GLN A 173 23.74 24.05 29.19
N GLU A 174 24.93 24.22 29.75
CA GLU A 174 25.14 24.81 31.08
C GLU A 174 25.70 26.22 30.91
N THR A 175 25.19 27.18 31.69
CA THR A 175 25.68 28.57 31.69
C THR A 175 25.96 28.99 33.12
N LEU A 176 27.21 29.34 33.43
CA LEU A 176 27.58 29.90 34.73
C LEU A 176 26.89 31.26 34.90
N VAL A 177 26.10 31.41 35.96
CA VAL A 177 25.36 32.65 36.28
C VAL A 177 25.84 33.34 37.55
N GLY A 178 26.72 32.69 38.32
CA GLY A 178 27.40 33.33 39.44
C GLY A 178 28.33 32.36 40.17
N SER A 179 29.37 32.92 40.78
CA SER A 179 30.36 32.23 41.59
C SER A 179 30.44 32.86 42.97
N ILE A 180 30.66 32.05 44.01
CA ILE A 180 30.91 32.52 45.38
C ILE A 180 32.11 31.76 45.93
N GLU A 181 33.21 32.45 46.22
CA GLU A 181 34.33 31.86 46.97
C GLU A 181 33.92 31.59 48.41
N GLY A 182 34.12 30.35 48.86
CA GLY A 182 33.89 29.93 50.25
C GLY A 182 35.10 29.19 50.83
N PRO A 183 35.09 28.91 52.14
CA PRO A 183 36.18 28.18 52.82
C PRO A 183 36.39 26.74 52.30
N ASN A 184 35.46 26.23 51.49
CA ASN A 184 35.48 24.89 50.90
C ASN A 184 35.70 24.91 49.37
N GLY A 185 36.07 26.04 48.77
CA GLY A 185 36.23 26.22 47.32
C GLY A 185 35.17 27.14 46.70
N GLU A 186 35.21 27.26 45.37
CA GLU A 186 34.27 28.08 44.58
C GLU A 186 32.92 27.35 44.44
N LEU A 187 31.84 27.99 44.90
CA LEU A 187 30.46 27.53 44.70
C LEU A 187 29.89 28.20 43.45
N ASN A 188 29.76 27.41 42.39
CA ASN A 188 29.28 27.86 41.09
C ASN A 188 27.79 27.58 40.94
N THR A 189 27.04 28.59 40.49
CA THR A 189 25.62 28.50 40.14
C THR A 189 25.47 28.48 38.63
N TYR A 190 24.77 27.49 38.10
CA TYR A 190 24.52 27.31 36.67
C TYR A 190 23.03 27.36 36.38
N ASP A 191 22.67 28.03 35.28
CA ASP A 191 21.41 27.78 34.59
C ASP A 191 21.66 26.64 33.59
N VAL A 192 21.07 25.47 33.86
CA VAL A 192 21.17 24.26 33.04
C VAL A 192 19.92 24.17 32.17
N THR A 193 20.09 24.35 30.85
CA THR A 193 18.99 24.24 29.89
C THR A 193 19.05 22.91 29.16
N TYR A 194 18.08 22.06 29.43
CA TYR A 194 17.80 20.85 28.67
C TYR A 194 16.97 21.19 27.43
N THR A 195 17.35 20.65 26.27
CA THR A 195 16.60 20.77 25.03
C THR A 195 16.20 19.38 24.55
N TYR A 196 14.91 19.19 24.26
CA TYR A 196 14.31 17.92 23.85
C TYR A 196 13.84 18.05 22.40
N VAL A 197 14.41 17.23 21.51
CA VAL A 197 14.01 17.14 20.10
C VAL A 197 13.18 15.89 19.91
N ILE A 198 11.89 16.09 19.61
CA ILE A 198 10.87 15.05 19.49
C ILE A 198 10.60 14.85 18.01
N THR A 199 11.09 13.76 17.43
CA THR A 199 10.95 13.47 15.99
C THR A 199 9.84 12.45 15.75
N GLY A 200 8.93 12.75 14.83
CA GLY A 200 7.83 11.86 14.44
C GLY A 200 8.31 10.58 13.73
N LYS A 201 7.57 9.49 13.90
CA LYS A 201 7.79 8.18 13.26
C LYS A 201 6.49 7.56 12.78
N GLY A 202 6.61 6.56 11.89
CA GLY A 202 5.47 5.82 11.36
C GLY A 202 4.54 6.75 10.59
N GLN A 203 3.37 7.02 11.17
CA GLN A 203 2.36 7.93 10.60
C GLN A 203 2.75 9.41 10.69
N TYR A 204 3.78 9.74 11.46
CA TYR A 204 4.20 11.10 11.75
C TYR A 204 5.57 11.43 11.14
N SER A 205 5.74 12.69 10.77
CA SER A 205 6.97 13.28 10.24
C SER A 205 7.34 14.55 10.99
N GLY A 206 8.48 15.17 10.67
CA GLY A 206 8.92 16.43 11.30
C GLY A 206 9.33 16.28 12.78
N SER A 207 9.46 17.41 13.48
CA SER A 207 9.85 17.42 14.88
C SER A 207 9.31 18.62 15.68
N ILE A 208 9.15 18.42 16.99
CA ILE A 208 8.88 19.46 17.99
C ILE A 208 10.16 19.64 18.83
N THR A 209 10.50 20.88 19.20
CA THR A 209 11.61 21.18 20.11
C THR A 209 11.08 21.86 21.37
N LEU A 210 11.36 21.28 22.54
CA LEU A 210 11.00 21.84 23.85
C LEU A 210 12.26 22.13 24.67
N LYS A 211 12.15 23.01 25.67
CA LYS A 211 13.24 23.35 26.59
C LYS A 211 12.76 23.40 28.04
N GLU A 212 13.58 22.89 28.95
CA GLU A 212 13.40 22.99 30.41
C GLU A 212 14.70 23.56 30.99
N THR A 213 14.62 24.66 31.76
CA THR A 213 15.80 25.27 32.40
C THR A 213 15.71 25.13 33.92
N LYS A 214 16.75 24.59 34.54
CA LYS A 214 16.87 24.39 35.99
C LYS A 214 18.08 25.13 36.53
N ARG A 215 17.97 25.58 37.78
CA ARG A 215 19.04 26.23 38.55
C ARG A 215 19.77 25.17 39.37
N GLU A 216 21.05 24.97 39.09
CA GLU A 216 21.90 24.03 39.81
C GLU A 216 23.08 24.75 40.48
N MET A 217 23.54 24.23 41.62
CA MET A 217 24.72 24.74 42.33
C MET A 217 25.69 23.59 42.54
N ARG A 218 26.97 23.80 42.23
CA ARG A 218 28.02 22.79 42.29
C ARG A 218 29.31 23.43 42.82
N TYR A 219 30.03 22.73 43.69
CA TYR A 219 31.39 23.13 44.09
C TYR A 219 32.39 22.64 43.04
N GLU A 220 33.24 23.53 42.52
CA GLU A 220 34.36 23.14 41.67
C GLU A 220 35.64 23.02 42.50
N ASN A 221 35.93 21.80 42.96
CA ASN A 221 37.17 21.49 43.65
C ASN A 221 38.37 21.70 42.71
N HIS A 222 39.12 22.76 42.94
CA HIS A 222 40.48 22.92 42.42
C HIS A 222 41.38 21.85 43.08
N GLN A 223 41.46 20.67 42.47
CA GLN A 223 42.49 19.68 42.80
C GLN A 223 43.83 20.21 42.26
N PHE A 224 44.72 20.57 43.18
CA PHE A 224 46.13 20.91 42.91
C PHE A 224 46.99 19.64 42.86
#